data_AF-A0A1V5KZU1-F1
#
_entry.id   AF-A0A1V5KZU1-F1
#
_cell.length_a   1.000
_cell.length_b   1.000
_cell.length_c   1.000
_cell.angle_alpha   90.00
_cell.angle_beta   90.00
_cell.angle_gamma   90.00
#
_symmetry.space_group_name_H-M   'P 1'
#
loop_
_entity.id
_entity.type
_entity.pdbx_description
1 polymer ?
#
loop_
_entity_poly.entity_id
_entity_poly.type
_entity_poly.pdbx_seq_one_letter_code
_entity_poly.pdbx_strand_id
1 'polypeptide(L)'
;MLERNDEIAQHARDALLARMGDVSVFMRELKQRFTIWYNHQNGNRGTLWMERFKSLLVEPSLQAMATVAAYIDLNAVRAEQVDDPGDYRFCSYAAAMGGKASAMEGYRLIYGGRPFSEAIAAYRLCLFGKGAKPKSEQHKDRGVIPLEKLDAVIRSGGKVEMAELLRRKVRYFSDGMAIGSKSFLKGLYDEHRECFPESRKARFATMKGADWGGLHVVRDLKVNAFG
;
A
#
# COMPACT_ATOMS: atom_id res chain seq x y z
N MET A 1 4.45 16.83 -32.57
CA MET A 1 3.32 17.72 -32.94
C MET A 1 3.17 18.84 -31.92
N LEU A 2 3.03 18.54 -30.62
CA LEU A 2 2.85 19.55 -29.56
C LEU A 2 4.09 20.42 -29.26
N GLU A 3 5.27 20.04 -29.72
CA GLU A 3 6.53 20.79 -29.53
C GLU A 3 6.73 21.92 -30.58
N ARG A 4 5.87 21.98 -31.59
CA ARG A 4 5.94 23.03 -32.63
C ARG A 4 5.34 24.32 -32.08
N ASN A 5 5.86 25.47 -32.54
CA ASN A 5 5.34 26.80 -32.19
C ASN A 5 4.46 27.39 -33.30
N ASP A 6 3.65 26.55 -33.95
CA ASP A 6 2.64 26.98 -34.91
C ASP A 6 1.26 27.13 -34.24
N GLU A 7 0.34 27.85 -34.90
CA GLU A 7 -1.01 28.11 -34.37
C GLU A 7 -1.79 26.81 -34.10
N ILE A 8 -1.58 25.78 -34.90
CA ILE A 8 -2.24 24.47 -34.76
C ILE A 8 -1.78 23.80 -33.46
N ALA A 9 -0.47 23.81 -33.19
CA ALA A 9 0.09 23.25 -31.96
C ALA A 9 -0.32 24.07 -30.73
N GLN A 10 -0.44 25.40 -30.85
CA GLN A 10 -0.94 26.24 -29.77
C GLN A 10 -2.40 25.92 -29.45
N HIS A 11 -3.27 25.86 -30.45
CA HIS A 11 -4.67 25.50 -30.27
C HIS A 11 -4.82 24.09 -29.67
N ALA A 12 -3.99 23.14 -30.07
CA ALA A 12 -3.97 21.80 -29.50
C ALA A 12 -3.53 21.78 -28.02
N ARG A 13 -2.53 22.61 -27.64
CA ARG A 13 -2.12 22.77 -26.24
C ARG A 13 -3.24 23.38 -25.39
N ASP A 14 -3.86 24.44 -25.88
CA ASP A 14 -4.95 25.12 -25.16
C ASP A 14 -6.15 24.19 -24.96
N ALA A 15 -6.50 23.40 -25.98
CA ALA A 15 -7.54 22.39 -25.87
C ALA A 15 -7.19 21.28 -24.85
N LEU A 16 -5.92 20.89 -24.73
CA LEU A 16 -5.48 19.93 -23.71
C LEU A 16 -5.51 20.52 -22.30
N LEU A 17 -5.05 21.76 -22.13
CA LEU A 17 -5.06 22.47 -20.86
C LEU A 17 -6.48 22.69 -20.35
N ALA A 18 -7.42 23.07 -21.22
CA ALA A 18 -8.83 23.28 -20.86
C ALA A 18 -9.52 22.01 -20.31
N ARG A 19 -8.93 20.83 -20.55
CA ARG A 19 -9.45 19.54 -20.10
C ARG A 19 -8.83 19.07 -18.78
N MET A 20 -7.75 19.71 -18.33
CA MET A 20 -7.06 19.34 -17.10
C MET A 20 -7.94 19.65 -15.88
N GLY A 21 -7.98 18.73 -14.92
CA GLY A 21 -8.84 18.85 -13.73
C GLY A 21 -10.26 18.31 -13.90
N ASP A 22 -10.73 18.05 -15.14
CA ASP A 22 -12.00 17.39 -15.38
C ASP A 22 -11.85 15.85 -15.33
N VAL A 23 -12.33 15.26 -14.24
CA VAL A 23 -12.29 13.80 -14.01
C VAL A 23 -13.06 13.03 -15.08
N SER A 24 -14.17 13.57 -15.60
CA SER A 24 -14.96 12.90 -16.64
C SER A 24 -14.16 12.81 -17.94
N VAL A 25 -13.49 13.90 -18.31
CA VAL A 25 -12.65 13.93 -19.49
C VAL A 25 -11.43 13.02 -19.33
N PHE A 26 -10.79 13.03 -18.16
CA PHE A 26 -9.70 12.11 -17.84
C PHE A 26 -10.13 10.64 -17.97
N MET A 27 -11.24 10.26 -17.33
CA MET A 27 -11.73 8.88 -17.35
C MET A 27 -12.14 8.43 -18.75
N ARG A 28 -12.69 9.33 -19.58
CA ARG A 28 -13.01 9.03 -20.99
C ARG A 28 -11.75 8.70 -21.79
N GLU A 29 -10.75 9.57 -21.73
CA GLU A 29 -9.49 9.36 -22.46
C GLU A 29 -8.76 8.11 -22.00
N LEU A 30 -8.66 7.90 -20.68
CA LEU A 30 -8.02 6.73 -20.10
C LEU A 30 -8.67 5.44 -20.63
N LYS A 31 -9.99 5.33 -20.51
CA LYS A 31 -10.75 4.16 -20.96
C LYS A 31 -10.60 3.93 -22.47
N GLN A 32 -10.72 4.99 -23.28
CA GLN A 32 -10.65 4.89 -24.73
C GLN A 32 -9.26 4.48 -25.20
N ARG A 33 -8.22 5.19 -24.77
CA ARG A 33 -6.83 4.91 -25.18
C ARG A 33 -6.37 3.53 -24.72
N PHE A 34 -6.71 3.14 -23.50
CA PHE A 34 -6.40 1.80 -23.00
C PHE A 34 -7.13 0.72 -23.81
N THR A 35 -8.40 0.92 -24.17
CA THR A 35 -9.16 -0.03 -25.00
C THR A 35 -8.51 -0.21 -26.37
N ILE A 36 -8.16 0.89 -27.04
CA ILE A 36 -7.51 0.84 -28.36
C ILE A 36 -6.19 0.08 -28.26
N TRP A 37 -5.34 0.45 -27.30
CA TRP A 37 -4.04 -0.20 -27.10
C TRP A 37 -4.19 -1.69 -26.78
N TYR A 38 -5.01 -2.05 -25.78
CA TYR A 38 -5.14 -3.43 -25.33
C TYR A 38 -5.77 -4.32 -26.39
N ASN A 39 -6.79 -3.83 -27.12
CA ASN A 39 -7.40 -4.58 -28.22
C ASN A 39 -6.40 -4.82 -29.36
N HIS A 40 -5.60 -3.81 -29.72
CA HIS A 40 -4.56 -3.98 -30.73
C HIS A 40 -3.50 -4.99 -30.31
N GLN A 41 -3.07 -4.98 -29.05
CA GLN A 41 -2.06 -5.91 -28.53
C GLN A 41 -2.57 -7.36 -28.43
N ASN A 42 -3.86 -7.57 -28.17
CA ASN A 42 -4.42 -8.90 -27.89
C ASN A 42 -5.34 -9.44 -29.00
N GLY A 43 -5.52 -8.71 -30.11
CA GLY A 43 -6.42 -9.11 -31.20
C GLY A 43 -7.91 -9.06 -30.85
N ASN A 44 -8.29 -8.42 -29.73
CA ASN A 44 -9.67 -8.30 -29.30
C ASN A 44 -10.44 -7.23 -30.10
N ARG A 45 -11.77 -7.33 -30.11
CA ARG A 45 -12.68 -6.34 -30.71
C ARG A 45 -13.78 -5.97 -29.73
N GLY A 46 -14.27 -4.74 -29.81
CA GLY A 46 -15.35 -4.23 -28.95
C GLY A 46 -14.88 -3.51 -27.69
N THR A 47 -15.81 -3.30 -26.75
CA THR A 47 -15.59 -2.53 -25.52
C THR A 47 -14.96 -3.37 -24.41
N LEU A 48 -13.93 -2.85 -23.73
CA LEU A 48 -13.36 -3.51 -22.54
C LEU A 48 -14.10 -3.15 -21.24
N TRP A 49 -14.79 -2.02 -21.22
CA TRP A 49 -15.41 -1.48 -20.01
C TRP A 49 -16.92 -1.64 -20.10
N MET A 50 -17.56 -2.12 -19.02
CA MET A 50 -19.02 -2.33 -19.02
C MET A 50 -19.82 -1.02 -18.82
N GLU A 51 -19.38 -0.13 -17.93
CA GLU A 51 -20.14 1.07 -17.56
C GLU A 51 -19.28 2.36 -17.53
N ARG A 52 -19.96 3.50 -17.42
CA ARG A 52 -19.33 4.79 -17.06
C ARG A 52 -18.71 4.72 -15.67
N PHE A 53 -17.77 5.63 -15.39
CA PHE A 53 -17.21 5.71 -14.03
C PHE A 53 -18.28 6.22 -13.06
N LYS A 54 -18.19 5.77 -11.80
CA LYS A 54 -19.04 6.26 -10.71
C LYS A 54 -18.25 7.30 -9.92
N SER A 55 -18.89 8.41 -9.58
CA SER A 55 -18.36 9.43 -8.68
C SER A 55 -19.29 9.53 -7.49
N LEU A 56 -18.77 9.30 -6.29
CA LEU A 56 -19.53 9.33 -5.05
C LEU A 56 -18.86 10.36 -4.13
N LEU A 57 -19.66 11.30 -3.61
CA LEU A 57 -19.19 12.17 -2.54
C LEU A 57 -19.10 11.34 -1.26
N VAL A 58 -17.91 11.35 -0.64
CA VAL A 58 -17.69 10.68 0.63
C VAL A 58 -17.67 11.75 1.71
N GLU A 59 -18.55 11.60 2.69
CA GLU A 59 -18.55 12.47 3.87
C GLU A 59 -17.20 12.34 4.59
N PRO A 60 -16.63 13.44 5.11
CA PRO A 60 -15.39 13.41 5.89
C PRO A 60 -15.60 12.84 7.31
N SER A 61 -16.37 11.76 7.44
CA SER A 61 -16.58 11.03 8.68
C SER A 61 -15.73 9.77 8.72
N LEU A 62 -15.27 9.40 9.92
CA LEU A 62 -14.44 8.20 10.13
C LEU A 62 -15.09 6.95 9.51
N GLN A 63 -16.39 6.77 9.73
CA GLN A 63 -17.13 5.59 9.27
C GLN A 63 -17.23 5.54 7.74
N ALA A 64 -17.53 6.67 7.09
CA ALA A 64 -17.63 6.74 5.64
C ALA A 64 -16.27 6.47 4.99
N MET A 65 -15.22 7.16 5.43
CA MET A 65 -13.88 7.01 4.88
C MET A 65 -13.30 5.60 5.12
N ALA A 66 -13.44 5.05 6.33
CA ALA A 66 -12.97 3.70 6.63
C ALA A 66 -13.74 2.63 5.81
N THR A 67 -15.04 2.84 5.57
CA THR A 67 -15.85 1.93 4.74
C THR A 67 -15.40 1.96 3.28
N VAL A 68 -15.11 3.14 2.72
CA VAL A 68 -14.60 3.27 1.35
C VAL A 68 -13.21 2.65 1.21
N ALA A 69 -12.32 2.90 2.16
CA ALA A 69 -11.00 2.28 2.18
C ALA A 69 -11.11 0.74 2.26
N ALA A 70 -11.90 0.22 3.20
CA ALA A 70 -12.12 -1.22 3.34
C ALA A 70 -12.79 -1.84 2.11
N TYR A 71 -13.65 -1.10 1.40
CA TYR A 71 -14.20 -1.58 0.14
C TYR A 71 -13.09 -1.82 -0.88
N ILE A 72 -12.18 -0.85 -1.06
CA ILE A 72 -11.06 -0.96 -2.00
C ILE A 72 -10.11 -2.10 -1.60
N ASP A 73 -9.70 -2.14 -0.33
CA ASP A 73 -8.69 -3.09 0.15
C ASP A 73 -9.21 -4.53 0.22
N LEU A 74 -10.54 -4.74 0.33
CA LEU A 74 -11.16 -6.08 0.30
C LEU A 74 -11.55 -6.57 -1.10
N ASN A 75 -11.43 -5.75 -2.15
CA ASN A 75 -11.91 -6.17 -3.47
C ASN A 75 -11.19 -7.40 -4.01
N ALA A 76 -9.86 -7.48 -3.81
CA ALA A 76 -9.08 -8.63 -4.24
C ALA A 76 -9.44 -9.91 -3.46
N VAL A 77 -9.72 -9.76 -2.16
CA VAL A 77 -10.21 -10.88 -1.32
C VAL A 77 -11.56 -11.36 -1.81
N ARG A 78 -12.52 -10.45 -1.99
CA ARG A 78 -13.88 -10.79 -2.45
C ARG A 78 -13.91 -11.45 -3.82
N ALA A 79 -12.96 -11.07 -4.68
CA ALA A 79 -12.75 -11.66 -5.99
C ALA A 79 -11.94 -12.97 -5.96
N GLU A 80 -11.66 -13.52 -4.78
CA GLU A 80 -10.90 -14.78 -4.57
C GLU A 80 -9.48 -14.74 -5.17
N GLN A 81 -8.90 -13.53 -5.32
CA GLN A 81 -7.54 -13.37 -5.85
C GLN A 81 -6.48 -13.59 -4.77
N VAL A 82 -6.82 -13.29 -3.52
CA VAL A 82 -5.94 -13.40 -2.34
C VAL A 82 -6.77 -13.71 -1.09
N ASP A 83 -6.17 -14.40 -0.12
CA ASP A 83 -6.81 -14.65 1.18
C ASP A 83 -6.49 -13.57 2.23
N ASP A 84 -5.55 -12.68 1.92
CA ASP A 84 -5.18 -11.53 2.75
C ASP A 84 -5.23 -10.24 1.92
N PRO A 85 -5.86 -9.17 2.39
CA PRO A 85 -5.79 -7.89 1.70
C PRO A 85 -4.35 -7.37 1.57
N GLY A 86 -3.44 -7.77 2.47
CA GLY A 86 -2.04 -7.42 2.44
C GLY A 86 -1.22 -8.06 1.31
N ASP A 87 -1.75 -9.13 0.70
CA ASP A 87 -1.05 -9.88 -0.37
C ASP A 87 -1.36 -9.29 -1.77
N TYR A 88 -2.35 -8.40 -1.87
CA TYR A 88 -2.67 -7.75 -3.14
C TYR A 88 -1.87 -6.46 -3.35
N ARG A 89 -0.81 -6.54 -4.16
CA ARG A 89 0.14 -5.42 -4.40
C ARG A 89 -0.48 -4.09 -4.87
N PHE A 90 -1.69 -4.12 -5.42
CA PHE A 90 -2.35 -2.95 -6.01
C PHE A 90 -3.42 -2.32 -5.10
N CYS A 91 -3.43 -2.63 -3.79
CA CYS A 91 -4.25 -1.92 -2.81
C CYS A 91 -3.42 -0.97 -1.93
N SER A 92 -4.10 0.01 -1.34
CA SER A 92 -3.50 0.96 -0.39
C SER A 92 -3.01 0.26 0.87
N TYR A 93 -3.68 -0.81 1.29
CA TYR A 93 -3.34 -1.53 2.51
C TYR A 93 -1.97 -2.20 2.38
N ALA A 94 -1.76 -3.01 1.34
CA ALA A 94 -0.46 -3.62 1.06
C ALA A 94 0.64 -2.56 0.92
N ALA A 95 0.34 -1.42 0.28
CA ALA A 95 1.29 -0.33 0.14
C ALA A 95 1.65 0.34 1.48
N ALA A 96 0.69 0.60 2.35
CA ALA A 96 0.93 1.19 3.67
C ALA A 96 1.68 0.22 4.59
N MET A 97 1.30 -1.05 4.55
CA MET A 97 1.99 -2.12 5.25
C MET A 97 3.42 -2.35 4.73
N GLY A 98 3.66 -2.04 3.45
CA GLY A 98 4.98 -1.96 2.84
C GLY A 98 5.67 -0.60 2.99
N GLY A 99 5.19 0.32 3.83
CA GLY A 99 5.89 1.57 4.16
C GLY A 99 5.76 2.73 3.18
N LYS A 100 4.84 2.65 2.23
CA LYS A 100 4.60 3.76 1.31
C LYS A 100 4.02 4.94 2.09
N ALA A 101 4.82 6.00 2.25
CA ALA A 101 4.48 7.17 3.07
C ALA A 101 3.10 7.76 2.74
N SER A 102 2.76 7.90 1.46
CA SER A 102 1.46 8.45 1.04
C SER A 102 0.28 7.56 1.45
N ALA A 103 0.46 6.24 1.46
CA ALA A 103 -0.59 5.30 1.87
C ALA A 103 -0.72 5.27 3.40
N MET A 104 0.41 5.31 4.12
CA MET A 104 0.41 5.44 5.58
C MET A 104 -0.31 6.72 6.02
N GLU A 105 -0.06 7.85 5.36
CA GLU A 105 -0.73 9.12 5.64
C GLU A 105 -2.24 9.05 5.36
N GLY A 106 -2.65 8.38 4.28
CA GLY A 106 -4.07 8.14 3.99
C GLY A 106 -4.81 7.51 5.17
N TYR A 107 -4.25 6.44 5.77
CA TYR A 107 -4.87 5.81 6.94
C TYR A 107 -4.80 6.68 8.20
N ARG A 108 -3.72 7.45 8.39
CA ARG A 108 -3.66 8.42 9.51
C ARG A 108 -4.81 9.42 9.40
N LEU A 109 -5.03 10.01 8.23
CA LEU A 109 -6.08 10.99 7.99
C LEU A 109 -7.48 10.44 8.26
N ILE A 110 -7.76 9.19 7.86
CA ILE A 110 -9.03 8.52 8.18
C ILE A 110 -9.30 8.53 9.69
N TYR A 111 -8.26 8.27 10.48
CA TYR A 111 -8.33 8.17 11.95
C TYR A 111 -7.92 9.47 12.66
N GLY A 112 -8.14 10.63 12.04
CA GLY A 112 -7.94 11.94 12.68
C GLY A 112 -6.48 12.33 12.89
N GLY A 113 -5.58 11.87 12.04
CA GLY A 113 -4.15 12.22 12.07
C GLY A 113 -3.33 11.51 13.16
N ARG A 114 -3.91 10.49 13.83
CA ARG A 114 -3.23 9.68 14.85
C ARG A 114 -1.91 9.08 14.35
N PRO A 115 -0.99 8.68 15.24
CA PRO A 115 0.19 7.91 14.85
C PRO A 115 -0.18 6.72 13.97
N PHE A 116 0.63 6.42 12.95
CA PHE A 116 0.31 5.36 11.98
C PHE A 116 0.06 4.01 12.66
N SER A 117 0.82 3.68 13.71
CA SER A 117 0.65 2.45 14.49
C SER A 117 -0.75 2.33 15.12
N GLU A 118 -1.32 3.43 15.62
CA GLU A 118 -2.69 3.45 16.16
C GLU A 118 -3.73 3.39 15.05
N ALA A 119 -3.54 4.21 14.01
CA ALA A 119 -4.47 4.29 12.88
C ALA A 119 -4.59 2.94 12.16
N ILE A 120 -3.46 2.28 11.88
CA ILE A 120 -3.46 1.00 11.19
C ILE A 120 -4.01 -0.12 12.07
N ALA A 121 -3.81 -0.08 13.39
CA ALA A 121 -4.38 -1.06 14.30
C ALA A 121 -5.91 -0.98 14.33
N ALA A 122 -6.45 0.24 14.50
CA ALA A 122 -7.89 0.47 14.45
C ALA A 122 -8.47 0.11 13.06
N TYR A 123 -7.74 0.43 11.99
CA TYR A 123 -8.14 0.07 10.63
C TYR A 123 -8.16 -1.44 10.39
N ARG A 124 -7.17 -2.18 10.89
CA ARG A 124 -7.11 -3.64 10.76
C ARG A 124 -8.29 -4.33 11.43
N LEU A 125 -8.71 -3.89 12.62
CA LEU A 125 -9.91 -4.41 13.26
C LEU A 125 -11.16 -4.20 12.39
N CYS A 126 -11.29 -3.01 11.79
CA CYS A 126 -12.38 -2.70 10.85
C CYS A 126 -12.31 -3.55 9.56
N LEU A 127 -11.14 -3.61 8.94
CA LEU A 127 -10.90 -4.30 7.66
C LEU A 127 -11.16 -5.79 7.78
N PHE A 128 -10.54 -6.45 8.77
CA PHE A 128 -10.67 -7.89 8.98
C PHE A 128 -12.08 -8.25 9.45
N GLY A 129 -12.68 -7.43 10.32
CA GLY A 129 -14.07 -7.63 10.76
C GLY A 129 -15.08 -7.52 9.62
N LYS A 130 -14.89 -6.56 8.70
CA LYS A 130 -15.73 -6.44 7.48
C LYS A 130 -15.43 -7.52 6.44
N GLY A 131 -14.20 -8.01 6.37
CA GLY A 131 -13.77 -9.01 5.39
C GLY A 131 -14.18 -10.44 5.74
N ALA A 132 -14.39 -10.75 7.02
CA ALA A 132 -14.84 -12.06 7.47
C ALA A 132 -16.33 -12.34 7.19
N LYS A 133 -17.09 -11.32 6.76
CA LYS A 133 -18.49 -11.47 6.37
C LYS A 133 -18.63 -11.28 4.86
N PRO A 134 -19.42 -12.11 4.16
CA PRO A 134 -19.77 -11.83 2.78
C PRO A 134 -20.52 -10.49 2.72
N LYS A 135 -20.24 -9.70 1.67
CA LYS A 135 -20.84 -8.38 1.50
C LYS A 135 -22.33 -8.47 1.12
N SER A 136 -22.78 -9.60 0.58
CA SER A 136 -24.18 -9.88 0.23
C SER A 136 -24.51 -11.37 0.28
N GLU A 137 -25.79 -11.72 0.47
CA GLU A 137 -26.29 -13.11 0.36
C GLU A 137 -26.20 -13.68 -1.07
N GLN A 138 -26.07 -12.80 -2.08
CA GLN A 138 -25.99 -13.20 -3.48
C GLN A 138 -24.55 -13.57 -3.85
N HIS A 139 -24.39 -14.65 -4.63
CA HIS A 139 -23.15 -15.34 -5.05
C HIS A 139 -22.02 -14.51 -5.73
N LYS A 140 -22.01 -13.18 -5.64
CA LYS A 140 -21.05 -12.28 -6.31
C LYS A 140 -19.78 -12.00 -5.48
N ASP A 141 -19.87 -12.00 -4.16
CA ASP A 141 -18.74 -11.77 -3.25
C ASP A 141 -18.46 -13.05 -2.46
N ARG A 142 -17.76 -14.00 -3.09
CA ARG A 142 -17.54 -15.34 -2.53
C ARG A 142 -16.35 -15.39 -1.56
N GLY A 143 -15.32 -14.60 -1.83
CA GLY A 143 -14.14 -14.56 -0.98
C GLY A 143 -14.39 -13.80 0.32
N VAL A 144 -13.98 -14.42 1.42
CA VAL A 144 -14.00 -13.85 2.77
C VAL A 144 -12.64 -14.05 3.42
N ILE A 145 -12.31 -13.20 4.38
CA ILE A 145 -11.14 -13.41 5.22
C ILE A 145 -11.41 -14.60 6.16
N PRO A 146 -10.50 -15.59 6.24
CA PRO A 146 -10.63 -16.70 7.18
C PRO A 146 -10.77 -16.24 8.63
N LEU A 147 -11.62 -16.91 9.41
CA LEU A 147 -11.90 -16.53 10.80
C LEU A 147 -10.63 -16.58 11.66
N GLU A 148 -9.71 -17.51 11.37
CA GLU A 148 -8.44 -17.64 12.08
C GLU A 148 -7.58 -16.37 11.95
N LYS A 149 -7.64 -15.70 10.78
CA LYS A 149 -6.95 -14.42 10.57
C LYS A 149 -7.63 -13.28 11.31
N LEU A 150 -8.97 -13.24 11.31
CA LEU A 150 -9.72 -12.26 12.11
C LEU A 150 -9.39 -12.41 13.60
N ASP A 151 -9.41 -13.63 14.12
CA ASP A 151 -9.11 -13.92 15.53
C ASP A 151 -7.68 -13.55 15.90
N ALA A 152 -6.72 -13.76 15.00
CA ALA A 152 -5.35 -13.29 15.18
C ALA A 152 -5.28 -11.76 15.30
N VAL A 153 -5.98 -11.03 14.43
CA VAL A 153 -6.03 -9.56 14.46
C VAL A 153 -6.76 -9.04 15.70
N ILE A 154 -7.83 -9.70 16.16
CA ILE A 154 -8.51 -9.35 17.41
C ILE A 154 -7.57 -9.55 18.60
N ARG A 155 -6.88 -10.69 18.68
CA ARG A 155 -5.93 -10.97 19.77
C ARG A 155 -4.78 -9.98 19.84
N SER A 156 -4.26 -9.50 18.71
CA SER A 156 -3.21 -8.47 18.69
C SER A 156 -3.75 -7.05 18.93
N GLY A 157 -5.08 -6.87 19.06
CA GLY A 157 -5.71 -5.55 19.13
C GLY A 157 -5.53 -4.74 17.84
N GLY A 158 -5.45 -5.43 16.71
CA GLY A 158 -5.19 -4.83 15.40
C GLY A 158 -3.73 -4.55 15.13
N LYS A 159 -2.85 -4.64 16.13
CA LYS A 159 -1.42 -4.36 15.98
C LYS A 159 -0.81 -5.29 14.93
N VAL A 160 0.18 -4.75 14.24
CA VAL A 160 0.92 -5.48 13.22
C VAL A 160 2.05 -6.20 13.92
N GLU A 161 1.96 -7.52 13.93
CA GLU A 161 2.99 -8.39 14.50
C GLU A 161 4.28 -8.31 13.69
N MET A 162 5.40 -8.45 14.39
CA MET A 162 6.75 -8.44 13.82
C MET A 162 6.89 -9.47 12.69
N ALA A 163 6.36 -10.68 12.90
CA ALA A 163 6.40 -11.75 11.91
C ALA A 163 5.68 -11.40 10.60
N GLU A 164 4.63 -10.57 10.67
CA GLU A 164 3.91 -10.12 9.47
C GLU A 164 4.70 -9.04 8.71
N LEU A 165 5.45 -8.20 9.43
CA LEU A 165 6.34 -7.22 8.81
C LEU A 165 7.55 -7.90 8.17
N LEU A 166 8.10 -8.95 8.78
CA LEU A 166 9.22 -9.73 8.23
C LEU A 166 8.93 -10.38 6.89
N ARG A 167 7.67 -10.74 6.63
CA ARG A 167 7.25 -11.30 5.33
C ARG A 167 7.14 -10.23 4.25
N ARG A 168 7.18 -8.96 4.63
CA ARG A 168 7.21 -7.83 3.69
C ARG A 168 8.65 -7.42 3.42
N LYS A 169 8.85 -6.59 2.41
CA LYS A 169 10.19 -6.09 2.09
C LYS A 169 10.66 -5.14 3.19
N VAL A 170 11.49 -5.68 4.10
CA VAL A 170 12.09 -4.94 5.21
C VAL A 170 13.51 -4.57 4.84
N ARG A 171 13.80 -3.27 4.73
CA ARG A 171 15.12 -2.78 4.35
C ARG A 171 16.20 -3.03 5.40
N TYR A 172 15.85 -3.46 6.60
CA TYR A 172 16.86 -3.94 7.55
C TYR A 172 17.63 -5.17 7.07
N PHE A 173 17.04 -6.05 6.25
CA PHE A 173 17.75 -7.20 5.69
C PHE A 173 18.70 -6.87 4.54
N SER A 174 18.51 -5.72 3.87
CA SER A 174 19.39 -5.26 2.81
C SER A 174 20.37 -4.18 3.30
N ASP A 175 19.84 -3.16 3.98
CA ASP A 175 20.56 -1.91 4.28
C ASP A 175 21.09 -1.89 5.72
N GLY A 176 20.50 -2.71 6.61
CA GLY A 176 20.87 -2.85 8.03
C GLY A 176 22.17 -3.63 8.25
N MET A 177 22.63 -4.35 7.22
CA MET A 177 23.91 -5.07 7.10
C MET A 177 24.05 -6.34 7.96
N ALA A 178 23.68 -6.29 9.24
CA ALA A 178 23.54 -7.47 10.09
C ALA A 178 22.49 -7.20 11.17
N ILE A 179 21.78 -8.25 11.59
CA ILE A 179 20.68 -8.20 12.58
C ILE A 179 21.02 -9.14 13.74
N GLY A 180 20.75 -8.70 14.97
CA GLY A 180 20.97 -9.53 16.16
C GLY A 180 20.88 -8.73 17.45
N SER A 181 21.28 -9.34 18.56
CA SER A 181 21.45 -8.61 19.82
C SER A 181 22.61 -7.61 19.71
N LYS A 182 22.57 -6.54 20.51
CA LYS A 182 23.62 -5.52 20.49
C LYS A 182 25.02 -6.09 20.76
N SER A 183 25.12 -7.04 21.68
CA SER A 183 26.40 -7.71 22.01
C SER A 183 26.91 -8.56 20.85
N PHE A 184 26.04 -9.36 20.23
CA PHE A 184 26.39 -10.16 19.07
C PHE A 184 26.90 -9.29 17.91
N LEU A 185 26.18 -8.21 17.60
CA LEU A 185 26.56 -7.32 16.51
C LEU A 185 27.88 -6.60 16.76
N LYS A 186 28.18 -6.26 18.01
CA LYS A 186 29.47 -5.66 18.36
C LYS A 186 30.61 -6.65 18.14
N GLY A 187 30.45 -7.90 18.60
CA GLY A 187 31.42 -8.97 18.35
C GLY A 187 31.63 -9.21 16.86
N LEU A 188 30.55 -9.35 16.09
CA LEU A 188 30.60 -9.50 14.64
C LEU A 188 31.31 -8.34 13.94
N TYR A 189 31.06 -7.10 14.39
CA TYR A 189 31.70 -5.90 13.84
C TYR A 189 33.20 -5.85 14.10
N ASP A 190 33.61 -6.23 15.31
CA ASP A 190 35.01 -6.25 15.73
C ASP A 190 35.78 -7.39 15.05
N GLU A 191 35.17 -8.57 14.90
CA GLU A 191 35.76 -9.76 14.27
C GLU A 191 35.93 -9.62 12.75
N HIS A 192 34.96 -9.00 12.06
CA HIS A 192 34.97 -8.85 10.60
C HIS A 192 35.08 -7.40 10.17
N ARG A 193 36.01 -6.65 10.78
CA ARG A 193 36.13 -5.21 10.57
C ARG A 193 36.30 -4.82 9.10
N GLU A 194 36.99 -5.63 8.28
CA GLU A 194 37.17 -5.39 6.84
C GLU A 194 35.86 -5.38 6.03
N CYS A 195 34.83 -6.12 6.47
CA CYS A 195 33.55 -6.21 5.79
C CYS A 195 32.69 -4.94 5.96
N PHE A 196 33.13 -4.00 6.80
CA PHE A 196 32.37 -2.82 7.20
C PHE A 196 33.04 -1.51 6.74
N PRO A 197 32.47 -0.80 5.74
CA PRO A 197 33.03 0.45 5.23
C PRO A 197 33.14 1.55 6.30
N GLU A 198 34.31 2.21 6.40
CA GLU A 198 34.56 3.35 7.31
C GLU A 198 33.64 4.55 7.04
N SER A 199 33.23 4.72 5.78
CA SER A 199 32.30 5.77 5.36
C SER A 199 30.91 5.63 6.01
N ARG A 200 30.59 4.48 6.63
CA ARG A 200 29.28 4.21 7.22
C ARG A 200 29.39 3.74 8.67
N LYS A 201 29.29 4.69 9.60
CA LYS A 201 29.41 4.47 11.06
C LYS A 201 28.45 3.38 11.59
N ALA A 202 29.01 2.39 12.29
CA ALA A 202 28.25 1.44 13.09
C ALA A 202 27.63 2.13 14.30
N ARG A 203 26.32 1.93 14.50
CA ARG A 203 25.55 2.50 15.62
C ARG A 203 24.88 1.45 16.49
N PHE A 204 24.76 0.21 16.00
CA PHE A 204 24.02 -0.86 16.69
C PHE A 204 22.64 -0.34 17.12
N ALA A 205 21.90 0.19 16.14
CA ALA A 205 20.68 0.93 16.36
C ALA A 205 19.49 0.00 16.58
N THR A 206 18.52 0.44 17.38
CA THR A 206 17.24 -0.23 17.48
C THR A 206 16.50 -0.15 16.15
N MET A 207 15.85 -1.26 15.79
CA MET A 207 14.99 -1.30 14.62
C MET A 207 13.69 -0.53 14.91
N LYS A 208 13.25 0.28 13.96
CA LYS A 208 12.07 1.17 14.06
C LYS A 208 10.91 0.57 13.27
N GLY A 209 9.69 1.06 13.53
CA GLY A 209 8.50 0.74 12.73
C GLY A 209 7.76 -0.55 13.14
N ALA A 210 8.27 -1.29 14.12
CA ALA A 210 7.61 -2.44 14.74
C ALA A 210 8.15 -2.64 16.16
N ASP A 211 7.53 -3.55 16.91
CA ASP A 211 8.21 -4.20 18.02
C ASP A 211 9.11 -5.31 17.49
N TRP A 212 10.43 -5.11 17.54
CA TRP A 212 11.43 -6.05 17.04
C TRP A 212 12.02 -6.93 18.14
N GLY A 213 11.41 -7.00 19.33
CA GLY A 213 11.85 -7.90 20.41
C GLY A 213 13.29 -7.65 20.87
N GLY A 214 13.77 -6.41 20.82
CA GLY A 214 15.13 -6.04 21.20
C GLY A 214 16.20 -6.29 20.13
N LEU A 215 15.82 -6.66 18.91
CA LEU A 215 16.75 -6.76 17.79
C LEU A 215 17.31 -5.39 17.39
N HIS A 216 18.60 -5.41 17.04
CA HIS A 216 19.35 -4.26 16.58
C HIS A 216 19.89 -4.52 15.17
N VAL A 217 20.33 -3.45 14.52
CA VAL A 217 21.08 -3.50 13.27
C VAL A 217 22.37 -2.71 13.40
N VAL A 218 23.42 -3.14 12.68
CA VAL A 218 24.72 -2.44 12.72
C VAL A 218 24.56 -0.98 12.31
N ARG A 219 23.69 -0.70 11.33
CA ARG A 219 23.45 0.65 10.80
C ARG A 219 22.10 1.21 11.23
N ASP A 220 22.08 2.47 11.68
CA ASP A 220 20.84 3.22 11.84
C ASP A 220 20.24 3.51 10.45
N LEU A 221 19.07 2.92 10.20
CA LEU A 221 18.38 3.07 8.93
C LEU A 221 17.88 4.52 8.78
N LYS A 222 18.41 5.24 7.79
CA LYS A 222 18.01 6.62 7.46
C LYS A 222 16.89 6.72 6.43
N VAL A 223 16.42 5.59 5.93
CA VAL A 223 15.35 5.46 4.94
C VAL A 223 14.15 4.77 5.57
N ASN A 224 12.97 4.82 4.92
CA ASN A 224 11.79 4.12 5.42
C ASN A 224 12.05 2.62 5.55
N ALA A 225 11.82 2.06 6.73
CA ALA A 225 12.10 0.65 7.06
C ALA A 225 11.35 -0.36 6.19
N PHE A 226 10.18 0.05 5.71
CA PHE A 226 9.32 -0.75 4.86
C PHE A 226 9.33 -0.13 3.45
N GLY A 227 9.53 -0.95 2.41
CA GLY A 227 9.53 -0.54 0.99
C GLY A 227 10.42 -1.38 0.06
#